data_AF-A0A0F9KSI1-F1
#
_entry.id   AF-A0A0F9KSI1-F1
#
_cell.length_a   1.000
_cell.length_b   1.000
_cell.length_c   1.000
_cell.angle_alpha   90.00
_cell.angle_beta   90.00
_cell.angle_gamma   90.00
#
_symmetry.space_group_name_H-M   'P 1'
#
loop_
_entity.id
_entity.type
_entity.pdbx_description
1 polymer ?
#
loop_
_entity_poly.entity_id
_entity_poly.type
_entity_poly.pdbx_seq_one_letter_code
_entity_poly.pdbx_strand_id
1 'polypeptide(L)'
;MPGKLKRRVKELIGGRKTYQKSKIELETGRIKRSLRRSKNRVAKETGLETTAQKERRTRISSPAKKSTPSYGDWLKQTGKGATAATSIQYGKLKRRKR
;
A
#
# COMPACT_ATOMS: atom_id res chain seq x y z
N MET A 1 -39.36 -52.29 2.42
CA MET A 1 -39.05 -51.19 1.47
C MET A 1 -38.20 -50.07 2.11
N PRO A 2 -36.92 -50.29 2.48
CA PRO A 2 -36.09 -49.29 3.18
C PRO A 2 -35.41 -48.25 2.25
N GLY A 3 -35.38 -48.46 0.93
CA GLY A 3 -34.66 -47.58 -0.02
C GLY A 3 -35.36 -46.25 -0.35
N LYS A 4 -36.70 -46.22 -0.32
CA LYS A 4 -37.48 -45.03 -0.69
C LYS A 4 -37.37 -43.92 0.37
N LEU A 5 -37.38 -44.28 1.66
CA LEU A 5 -37.26 -43.33 2.76
C LEU A 5 -35.85 -42.69 2.81
N LYS A 6 -34.79 -43.50 2.61
CA LYS A 6 -33.42 -42.99 2.56
C LYS A 6 -33.19 -42.00 1.41
N ARG A 7 -33.77 -42.24 0.23
CA ARG A 7 -33.67 -41.30 -0.92
C ARG A 7 -34.36 -39.96 -0.61
N ARG A 8 -35.57 -40.01 -0.06
CA ARG A 8 -36.37 -38.82 0.27
C ARG A 8 -35.72 -37.96 1.35
N VAL A 9 -35.10 -38.57 2.36
CA VAL A 9 -34.31 -37.86 3.39
C VAL A 9 -33.06 -37.23 2.78
N LYS A 10 -32.36 -37.91 1.87
CA LYS A 10 -31.17 -37.37 1.18
C LYS A 10 -31.51 -36.16 0.30
N GLU A 11 -32.64 -36.19 -0.42
CA GLU A 11 -33.15 -35.05 -1.19
C GLU A 11 -33.52 -33.87 -0.29
N LEU A 12 -34.24 -34.10 0.81
CA LEU A 12 -34.63 -33.04 1.73
C LEU A 12 -33.43 -32.36 2.40
N ILE A 13 -32.43 -33.15 2.82
CA ILE A 13 -31.18 -32.62 3.41
C ILE A 13 -30.36 -31.89 2.34
N GLY A 14 -30.27 -32.45 1.13
CA GLY A 14 -29.56 -31.85 0.00
C GLY A 14 -30.17 -30.50 -0.40
N GLY A 15 -31.49 -30.44 -0.54
CA GLY A 15 -32.24 -29.21 -0.85
C GLY A 15 -32.16 -28.14 0.25
N ARG A 16 -32.16 -28.55 1.53
CA ARG A 16 -31.91 -27.60 2.64
C ARG A 16 -30.49 -27.02 2.59
N LYS A 17 -29.49 -27.84 2.31
CA LYS A 17 -28.08 -27.39 2.23
C LYS A 17 -27.84 -26.44 1.06
N THR A 18 -28.47 -26.67 -0.09
CA THR A 18 -28.37 -25.76 -1.25
C THR A 18 -29.12 -24.44 -1.00
N TYR A 19 -30.29 -24.49 -0.36
CA TYR A 19 -31.03 -23.29 0.03
C TYR A 19 -30.28 -22.44 1.08
N GLN A 20 -29.64 -23.07 2.07
CA GLN A 20 -28.82 -22.34 3.03
C GLN A 20 -27.58 -21.70 2.39
N LYS A 21 -26.87 -22.42 1.50
CA LYS A 21 -25.72 -21.88 0.76
C LYS A 21 -26.10 -20.69 -0.10
N SER A 22 -27.20 -20.77 -0.85
CA SER A 22 -27.69 -19.68 -1.69
C SER A 22 -28.12 -18.45 -0.88
N LYS A 23 -28.76 -18.64 0.29
CA LYS A 23 -29.07 -17.52 1.21
C LYS A 23 -27.81 -16.82 1.72
N ILE A 24 -26.80 -17.58 2.12
CA ILE A 24 -25.50 -17.04 2.58
C ILE A 24 -24.77 -16.33 1.43
N GLU A 25 -24.77 -16.87 0.22
CA GLU A 25 -24.18 -16.22 -0.97
C GLU A 25 -24.89 -14.90 -1.33
N LEU A 26 -26.22 -14.84 -1.20
CA LEU A 26 -26.99 -13.62 -1.39
C LEU A 26 -26.68 -12.56 -0.33
N GLU A 27 -26.59 -12.94 0.94
CA GLU A 27 -26.25 -12.04 2.05
C GLU A 27 -24.81 -11.53 1.93
N THR A 28 -23.85 -12.43 1.69
CA THR A 28 -22.43 -12.05 1.48
C THR A 28 -22.28 -11.19 0.23
N GLY A 29 -23.02 -11.46 -0.85
CA GLY A 29 -23.07 -10.62 -2.05
C GLY A 29 -23.65 -9.22 -1.80
N ARG A 30 -24.62 -9.07 -0.88
CA ARG A 30 -25.14 -7.77 -0.43
C ARG A 30 -24.09 -7.01 0.39
N ILE A 31 -23.44 -7.68 1.34
CA ILE A 31 -22.38 -7.10 2.18
C ILE A 31 -21.21 -6.62 1.30
N LYS A 32 -20.72 -7.46 0.38
CA LYS A 32 -19.62 -7.10 -0.55
C LYS A 32 -19.97 -5.87 -1.40
N ARG A 33 -21.20 -5.78 -1.92
CA ARG A 33 -21.66 -4.60 -2.68
C ARG A 33 -21.73 -3.35 -1.81
N SER A 34 -22.21 -3.46 -0.57
CA SER A 34 -22.25 -2.36 0.38
C SER A 34 -20.85 -1.83 0.70
N LEU A 35 -19.91 -2.73 0.99
CA LEU A 35 -18.50 -2.41 1.26
C LEU A 35 -17.80 -1.77 0.07
N ARG A 36 -18.10 -2.22 -1.16
CA ARG A 36 -17.58 -1.58 -2.38
C ARG A 36 -18.11 -0.16 -2.54
N ARG A 37 -19.39 0.06 -2.26
CA ARG A 37 -20.02 1.39 -2.32
C ARG A 37 -19.44 2.34 -1.27
N SER A 38 -19.23 1.89 -0.04
CA SER A 38 -18.62 2.71 1.01
C SER A 38 -17.18 3.06 0.68
N LYS A 39 -16.36 2.10 0.21
CA LYS A 39 -14.99 2.38 -0.26
C LYS A 39 -14.95 3.39 -1.40
N ASN A 40 -15.85 3.27 -2.38
CA ASN A 40 -15.94 4.22 -3.48
C ASN A 40 -16.43 5.61 -3.03
N ARG A 41 -17.32 5.68 -2.04
CA ARG A 41 -17.77 6.93 -1.43
C ARG A 41 -16.62 7.62 -0.71
N VAL A 42 -15.90 6.89 0.15
CA VAL A 42 -14.71 7.40 0.83
C VAL A 42 -13.68 7.87 -0.19
N ALA A 43 -13.36 7.09 -1.23
CA ALA A 43 -12.41 7.49 -2.26
C ALA A 43 -12.82 8.76 -3.03
N LYS A 44 -14.12 9.00 -3.22
CA LYS A 44 -14.65 10.24 -3.80
C LYS A 44 -14.58 11.41 -2.83
N GLU A 45 -14.89 11.18 -1.55
CA GLU A 45 -14.87 12.18 -0.49
C GLU A 45 -13.43 12.57 -0.09
N THR A 46 -12.48 11.62 -0.12
CA THR A 46 -11.05 11.88 0.12
C THR A 46 -10.32 12.35 -1.12
N GLY A 47 -10.85 12.06 -2.32
CA GLY A 47 -10.34 12.54 -3.61
C GLY A 47 -8.87 12.19 -3.93
N LEU A 48 -8.45 12.47 -5.17
CA LEU A 48 -7.03 12.57 -5.49
C LEU A 48 -6.50 13.82 -4.78
N GLU A 49 -5.43 13.67 -3.99
CA GLU A 49 -4.73 14.83 -3.40
C GLU A 49 -4.52 15.88 -4.50
N THR A 50 -4.99 17.10 -4.26
CA THR A 50 -4.74 18.21 -5.19
C THR A 50 -3.22 18.41 -5.31
N THR A 51 -2.75 18.86 -6.47
CA THR A 51 -1.32 19.18 -6.69
C THR A 51 -0.79 20.12 -5.60
N ALA A 52 -1.61 21.10 -5.16
CA ALA A 52 -1.29 22.00 -4.06
C ALA A 52 -1.15 21.31 -2.68
N GLN A 53 -1.98 20.32 -2.36
CA GLN A 53 -1.86 19.54 -1.12
C GLN A 53 -0.62 18.62 -1.16
N LYS A 54 -0.36 18.00 -2.31
CA LYS A 54 0.84 17.17 -2.53
C LYS A 54 2.12 18.01 -2.41
N GLU A 55 2.14 19.21 -2.99
CA GLU A 55 3.25 20.16 -2.87
C GLU A 55 3.45 20.67 -1.43
N ARG A 56 2.37 20.93 -0.68
CA ARG A 56 2.49 21.28 0.74
C ARG A 56 3.13 20.16 1.55
N ARG A 57 2.74 18.91 1.29
CA ARG A 57 3.31 17.73 1.96
C ARG A 57 4.79 17.53 1.63
N THR A 58 5.20 17.70 0.37
CA THR A 58 6.62 17.60 -0.03
C THR A 58 7.48 18.75 0.50
N ARG A 59 6.91 19.95 0.68
CA ARG A 59 7.62 21.06 1.36
C ARG A 59 7.86 20.79 2.84
N ILE A 60 6.89 20.20 3.54
CA ILE A 60 7.03 19.84 4.97
C ILE A 60 7.99 18.65 5.14
N SER A 61 8.01 17.71 4.19
CA SER A 61 8.86 16.51 4.26
C SER A 61 10.21 16.64 3.56
N SER A 62 10.58 17.81 3.05
CA SER A 62 11.91 18.01 2.47
C SER A 62 12.93 17.99 3.61
N PRO A 63 13.76 16.94 3.75
CA PRO A 63 14.76 16.92 4.80
C PRO A 63 15.65 18.15 4.61
N ALA A 64 15.88 18.90 5.69
CA ALA A 64 16.77 20.05 5.70
C ALA A 64 18.02 19.71 4.87
N LYS A 65 18.32 20.53 3.85
CA LYS A 65 19.46 20.34 2.95
C LYS A 65 20.66 19.96 3.81
N LYS A 66 21.13 18.71 3.71
CA LYS A 66 22.35 18.28 4.40
C LYS A 66 23.44 19.26 3.95
N SER A 67 23.95 20.06 4.88
CA SER A 67 24.95 21.11 4.60
C SER A 67 26.22 20.56 3.96
N THR A 68 26.43 19.25 4.09
CA THR A 68 27.48 18.48 3.43
C THR A 68 26.88 17.45 2.45
N PRO A 69 27.22 17.53 1.15
CA PRO A 69 26.82 16.51 0.17
C PRO A 69 27.40 15.14 0.55
N SER A 70 26.83 14.06 0.03
CA SER A 70 27.37 12.70 0.24
C SER A 70 28.74 12.54 -0.45
N TYR A 71 29.51 11.50 -0.09
CA TYR A 71 30.85 11.31 -0.68
C TYR A 71 30.78 11.05 -2.19
N GLY A 72 29.80 10.25 -2.62
CA GLY A 72 29.55 9.97 -4.03
C GLY A 72 29.16 11.23 -4.81
N ASP A 73 28.33 12.10 -4.23
CA ASP A 73 27.94 13.35 -4.88
C ASP A 73 29.10 14.35 -4.96
N TRP A 74 29.93 14.40 -3.91
CA TRP A 74 31.14 15.23 -3.89
C TRP A 74 32.18 14.78 -4.92
N LEU A 75 32.36 13.45 -5.10
CA LEU A 75 33.24 12.91 -6.15
C LEU A 75 32.72 13.27 -7.55
N LYS A 76 31.40 13.12 -7.78
CA LYS A 76 30.77 13.52 -9.05
C LYS A 76 30.94 15.00 -9.37
N GLN A 77 30.80 15.87 -8.36
CA GLN A 77 30.98 17.32 -8.53
C GLN A 77 32.43 17.72 -8.79
N THR A 78 33.39 17.02 -8.18
CA THR A 78 34.82 17.35 -8.31
C THR A 78 35.49 16.67 -9.50
N GLY A 79 34.84 15.68 -10.12
CA GLY A 79 35.43 14.87 -11.19
C GLY A 79 36.63 14.03 -10.73
N LYS A 80 36.84 13.91 -9.42
CA LYS A 80 37.97 13.18 -8.84
C LYS A 80 37.63 11.70 -8.69
N GLY A 81 38.62 10.84 -8.90
CA GLY A 81 38.49 9.40 -8.65
C GLY A 81 38.37 9.06 -7.16
N ALA A 82 37.76 7.92 -6.85
CA ALA A 82 37.68 7.39 -5.49
C ALA A 82 39.04 6.81 -5.07
N THR A 83 39.84 7.58 -4.35
CA THR A 83 41.16 7.21 -3.83
C THR A 83 41.25 7.52 -2.33
N ALA A 84 42.30 7.00 -1.66
CA ALA A 84 42.54 7.30 -0.25
C ALA A 84 42.72 8.81 0.00
N ALA A 85 43.39 9.51 -0.93
CA ALA A 85 43.60 10.96 -0.85
C ALA A 85 42.28 11.74 -0.95
N THR A 86 41.36 11.34 -1.85
CA THR A 86 40.07 12.03 -2.02
C THR A 86 39.12 11.75 -0.86
N SER A 87 39.21 10.57 -0.25
CA SER A 87 38.51 10.24 0.99
C SER A 87 38.93 11.14 2.15
N ILE A 88 40.24 11.39 2.31
CA ILE A 88 40.79 12.29 3.34
C ILE A 88 40.33 13.74 3.10
N GLN A 89 40.35 14.21 1.85
CA GLN A 89 39.88 15.55 1.49
C GLN A 89 38.40 15.76 1.86
N TYR A 90 37.54 14.78 1.56
CA TYR A 90 36.14 14.83 1.94
C TYR A 90 35.92 14.75 3.47
N GLY A 91 36.74 13.95 4.17
CA GLY A 91 36.73 13.92 5.64
C GLY A 91 37.00 15.29 6.27
N LYS A 92 37.94 16.07 5.71
CA LYS A 92 38.21 17.46 6.13
C LYS A 92 37.03 18.38 5.84
N LEU A 93 36.38 18.23 4.67
CA LEU A 93 35.18 19.01 4.31
C LEU A 93 34.04 18.79 5.33
N LYS A 94 33.78 17.53 5.70
CA LYS A 94 32.78 17.21 6.72
C LYS A 94 33.07 17.80 8.09
N ARG A 95 34.35 17.81 8.49
CA ARG A 95 34.77 18.37 9.78
C ARG A 95 34.67 19.89 9.84
N ARG A 96 34.88 20.61 8.72
CA ARG A 96 34.76 22.08 8.65
C ARG A 96 33.32 22.61 8.67
N LYS A 97 32.34 21.76 8.37
CA LYS A 97 30.91 22.13 8.26
C LYS A 97 30.06 21.65 9.43
N ARG A 98 30.67 20.96 10.41
CA ARG A 98 30.12 20.67 11.73
C ARG A 98 30.57 21.77 12.69
#